data_AF-A0A7C9DQT0-F1
#
_entry.id   AF-A0A7C9DQT0-F1
#
_cell.length_a   1.000
_cell.length_b   1.000
_cell.length_c   1.000
_cell.angle_alpha   90.00
_cell.angle_beta   90.00
_cell.angle_gamma   90.00
#
_symmetry.space_group_name_H-M   'P 1'
#
loop_
_entity.id
_entity.type
_entity.pdbx_description
1 polymer ?
#
loop_
_entity_poly.entity_id
_entity_poly.type
_entity_poly.pdbx_seq_one_letter_code
_entity_poly.pdbx_strand_id
1 'polypeptide(L)'
;MTFARVSPPLYSGKALEEVRGSLYNDLRTSESAKRLQQRFCGPVVAMSFNFMVAVGIILANKLVMGKVGFNYPIFLTLIHYTVSWTLMALFKGLSWLPASPPSKSTPFSSLFSLGFVMALSNGLANTSLKHNSVGFYQMAKIAVTPTIVLTEFILFGKTISYNKVMALAIVSVGVAVATVTDLEFNVFGACIAIAWIVPSAVNKILWSNLQQQSNWTALALMWKTTPITIFFLLALMPWLDPPGVLSFQWDVSNSS
;
A
#
# COMPACT_ATOMS: atom_id res chain seq x y z
N MET A 1 -39.29 -20.53 70.46
CA MET A 1 -38.63 -19.63 69.50
C MET A 1 -37.35 -20.32 69.03
N THR A 2 -37.41 -21.15 67.99
CA THR A 2 -36.20 -21.73 67.39
C THR A 2 -36.48 -22.04 65.92
N PHE A 3 -35.77 -21.36 65.05
CA PHE A 3 -35.91 -21.30 63.59
C PHE A 3 -35.63 -22.66 62.92
N ALA A 4 -36.56 -23.14 62.09
CA ALA A 4 -36.31 -24.23 61.15
C ALA A 4 -35.44 -23.70 59.99
N ARG A 5 -34.21 -24.21 59.87
CA ARG A 5 -33.30 -23.89 58.76
C ARG A 5 -33.66 -24.75 57.55
N VAL A 6 -34.42 -24.17 56.62
CA VAL A 6 -34.69 -24.76 55.30
C VAL A 6 -33.35 -24.90 54.56
N SER A 7 -32.92 -26.13 54.30
CA SER A 7 -31.76 -26.41 53.45
C SER A 7 -32.18 -26.31 51.99
N PRO A 8 -31.47 -25.59 51.10
CA PRO A 8 -31.83 -25.52 49.69
C PRO A 8 -31.57 -26.88 48.99
N PRO A 9 -32.37 -27.25 47.96
CA PRO A 9 -32.24 -28.54 47.29
C PRO A 9 -30.97 -28.62 46.44
N LEU A 10 -30.19 -29.68 46.65
CA LEU A 10 -28.94 -30.05 45.95
C LEU A 10 -29.07 -30.06 44.40
N TYR A 11 -30.30 -30.18 43.88
CA TYR A 11 -30.62 -30.14 42.45
C TYR A 11 -30.39 -28.77 41.79
N SER A 12 -30.57 -27.68 42.55
CA SER A 12 -30.45 -26.32 42.02
C SER A 12 -29.00 -25.97 41.66
N GLY A 13 -28.03 -26.52 42.39
CA GLY A 13 -26.60 -26.30 42.13
C GLY A 13 -26.11 -26.94 40.82
N LYS A 14 -26.55 -28.17 40.51
CA LYS A 14 -26.15 -28.87 39.27
C LYS A 14 -26.73 -28.20 38.02
N ALA A 15 -28.01 -27.80 38.08
CA ALA A 15 -28.65 -27.07 36.98
C ALA A 15 -27.99 -25.71 36.73
N LEU A 16 -27.58 -25.01 37.80
CA LEU A 16 -26.86 -23.73 37.69
C LEU A 16 -25.48 -23.90 37.03
N GLU A 17 -24.76 -24.98 37.35
CA GLU A 17 -23.46 -25.28 36.75
C GLU A 17 -23.56 -25.64 35.26
N GLU A 18 -24.59 -26.40 34.85
CA GLU A 18 -24.86 -26.68 33.43
C GLU A 18 -25.20 -25.41 32.65
N VAL A 19 -26.06 -24.54 33.21
CA VAL A 19 -26.40 -23.25 32.57
C VAL A 19 -25.16 -22.36 32.46
N ARG A 20 -24.30 -22.32 33.48
CA ARG A 20 -23.03 -21.56 33.44
C ARG A 20 -22.07 -22.13 32.40
N GLY A 21 -21.96 -23.45 32.31
CA GLY A 21 -21.15 -24.13 31.30
C GLY A 21 -21.62 -23.86 29.88
N SER A 22 -22.93 -23.93 29.64
CA SER A 22 -23.55 -23.61 28.35
C SER A 22 -23.31 -22.15 27.95
N LEU A 23 -23.54 -21.21 28.87
CA LEU A 23 -23.37 -19.77 28.61
C LEU A 23 -21.90 -19.43 28.35
N TYR A 24 -20.96 -20.05 29.09
CA TYR A 24 -19.53 -19.89 28.84
C TYR A 24 -19.12 -20.43 27.46
N ASN A 25 -19.66 -21.57 27.05
CA ASN A 25 -19.34 -22.18 25.75
C ASN A 25 -19.93 -21.37 24.59
N ASP A 26 -21.14 -20.83 24.75
CA ASP A 26 -21.80 -19.97 23.77
C ASP A 26 -21.06 -18.63 23.60
N LEU A 27 -20.67 -17.99 24.71
CA LEU A 27 -19.82 -16.79 24.69
C LEU A 27 -18.48 -17.04 23.98
N ARG A 28 -17.82 -18.16 24.28
CA ARG A 28 -16.54 -18.55 23.66
C ARG A 28 -16.70 -18.83 22.16
N THR A 29 -17.80 -19.44 21.75
CA THR A 29 -18.11 -19.75 20.35
C THR A 29 -18.44 -18.48 19.58
N SER A 30 -19.27 -17.59 20.16
CA SER A 30 -19.61 -16.28 19.61
C SER A 30 -18.39 -15.37 19.43
N GLU A 31 -17.50 -15.31 20.42
CA GLU A 31 -16.29 -14.51 20.34
C GLU A 31 -15.29 -15.06 19.30
N SER A 32 -15.22 -16.38 19.16
CA SER A 32 -14.39 -17.05 18.15
C SER A 32 -14.94 -16.84 16.72
N ALA A 33 -16.27 -16.95 16.56
CA ALA A 33 -16.96 -16.67 15.30
C ALA A 33 -16.85 -15.20 14.89
N LYS A 34 -17.01 -14.26 15.84
CA LYS A 34 -16.79 -12.81 15.60
C LYS A 34 -15.35 -12.50 15.23
N ARG A 35 -14.36 -13.12 15.90
CA ARG A 35 -12.93 -12.97 15.54
C ARG A 35 -12.65 -13.50 14.14
N LEU A 36 -13.18 -14.66 13.77
CA LEU A 36 -13.01 -15.21 12.43
C LEU A 36 -13.70 -14.34 11.37
N GLN A 37 -14.92 -13.88 11.65
CA GLN A 37 -15.68 -12.98 10.79
C GLN A 37 -14.98 -11.62 10.64
N GLN A 38 -14.45 -11.00 11.70
CA GLN A 38 -13.63 -9.78 11.58
C GLN A 38 -12.33 -10.05 10.82
N ARG A 39 -11.72 -11.22 10.99
CA ARG A 39 -10.46 -11.60 10.34
C ARG A 39 -10.63 -11.92 8.85
N PHE A 40 -11.80 -12.33 8.39
CA PHE A 40 -12.10 -12.56 6.97
C PHE A 40 -12.85 -11.39 6.32
N CYS A 41 -13.93 -10.92 6.95
CA CYS A 41 -14.74 -9.82 6.43
C CYS A 41 -13.96 -8.50 6.44
N GLY A 42 -13.10 -8.26 7.45
CA GLY A 42 -12.24 -7.08 7.49
C GLY A 42 -11.32 -6.97 6.25
N PRO A 43 -10.47 -7.97 5.97
CA PRO A 43 -9.61 -7.95 4.79
C PRO A 43 -10.36 -7.96 3.46
N VAL A 44 -11.47 -8.72 3.35
CA VAL A 44 -12.26 -8.77 2.12
C VAL A 44 -12.91 -7.42 1.82
N VAL A 45 -13.53 -6.79 2.82
CA VAL A 45 -14.13 -5.45 2.68
C VAL A 45 -13.06 -4.39 2.41
N ALA A 46 -11.90 -4.48 3.07
CA ALA A 46 -10.80 -3.55 2.81
C ALA A 46 -10.25 -3.69 1.38
N MET A 47 -10.11 -4.91 0.87
CA MET A 47 -9.65 -5.18 -0.50
C MET A 47 -10.68 -4.75 -1.56
N SER A 48 -11.98 -5.00 -1.34
CA SER A 48 -13.02 -4.59 -2.28
C SER A 48 -13.18 -3.07 -2.32
N PHE A 49 -13.10 -2.41 -1.16
CA PHE A 49 -13.06 -0.95 -1.08
C PHE A 49 -11.83 -0.38 -1.79
N ASN A 50 -10.65 -0.95 -1.55
CA ASN A 50 -9.42 -0.56 -2.23
C ASN A 50 -9.55 -0.70 -3.76
N PHE A 51 -10.14 -1.80 -4.22
CA PHE A 51 -10.38 -2.04 -5.64
C PHE A 51 -11.32 -1.00 -6.25
N MET A 52 -12.46 -0.70 -5.61
CA MET A 52 -13.39 0.33 -6.10
C MET A 52 -12.73 1.71 -6.18
N VAL A 53 -12.00 2.10 -5.13
CA VAL A 53 -11.28 3.37 -5.10
C VAL A 53 -10.21 3.42 -6.20
N ALA A 54 -9.46 2.34 -6.40
CA ALA A 54 -8.43 2.26 -7.44
C ALA A 54 -9.03 2.41 -8.85
N VAL A 55 -10.13 1.69 -9.15
CA VAL A 55 -10.83 1.81 -10.44
C VAL A 55 -11.37 3.22 -10.64
N GLY A 56 -11.97 3.82 -9.59
CA GLY A 56 -12.47 5.20 -9.63
C GLY A 56 -11.37 6.21 -9.96
N ILE A 57 -10.20 6.10 -9.32
CA ILE A 57 -9.04 6.96 -9.59
C ILE A 57 -8.57 6.79 -11.04
N ILE A 58 -8.47 5.56 -11.55
CA ILE A 58 -8.03 5.30 -12.94
C ILE A 58 -9.00 5.93 -13.95
N LEU A 59 -10.30 5.77 -13.74
CA LEU A 59 -11.32 6.35 -14.62
C LEU A 59 -11.31 7.88 -14.56
N ALA A 60 -11.19 8.46 -13.35
CA ALA A 60 -11.06 9.90 -13.17
C ALA A 60 -9.81 10.44 -13.89
N ASN A 61 -8.66 9.77 -13.75
CA ASN A 61 -7.42 10.15 -14.43
C ASN A 61 -7.57 10.10 -15.97
N LYS A 62 -8.22 9.05 -16.48
CA LYS A 62 -8.48 8.92 -17.93
C LYS A 62 -9.42 10.01 -18.45
N LEU A 63 -10.42 10.41 -17.67
CA LEU A 63 -11.32 11.51 -18.01
C LEU A 63 -10.60 12.86 -18.03
N VAL A 64 -9.75 13.13 -17.03
CA VAL A 64 -8.95 14.37 -16.96
C VAL A 64 -7.98 14.45 -18.14
N MET A 65 -7.25 13.37 -18.43
CA MET A 65 -6.31 13.34 -19.56
C MET A 65 -7.01 13.41 -20.92
N GLY A 66 -8.17 12.75 -21.06
CA GLY A 66 -8.90 12.66 -22.33
C GLY A 66 -9.77 13.88 -22.67
N LYS A 67 -10.47 14.46 -21.68
CA LYS A 67 -11.40 15.60 -21.94
C LYS A 67 -10.78 16.97 -21.71
N VAL A 68 -9.82 17.09 -20.79
CA VAL A 68 -9.22 18.39 -20.42
C VAL A 68 -7.87 18.59 -21.14
N GLY A 69 -7.35 17.58 -21.84
CA GLY A 69 -6.07 17.67 -22.55
C GLY A 69 -4.84 17.78 -21.62
N PHE A 70 -5.02 17.48 -20.33
CA PHE A 70 -4.00 17.64 -19.31
C PHE A 70 -3.03 16.43 -19.31
N ASN A 71 -1.95 16.54 -20.07
CA ASN A 71 -0.97 15.45 -20.31
C ASN A 71 0.20 15.42 -19.30
N TYR A 72 -0.06 15.68 -18.01
CA TYR A 72 0.99 15.73 -16.97
C TYR A 72 0.75 14.72 -15.84
N PRO A 73 1.20 13.45 -15.99
CA PRO A 73 0.97 12.39 -15.01
C PRO A 73 1.72 12.60 -13.67
N ILE A 74 2.85 13.29 -13.66
CA ILE A 74 3.62 13.53 -12.42
C ILE A 74 2.95 14.62 -11.58
N PHE A 75 2.48 15.69 -12.22
CA PHE A 75 1.67 16.71 -11.53
C PHE A 75 0.40 16.11 -10.92
N LEU A 76 -0.28 15.24 -11.66
CA LEU A 76 -1.44 14.51 -11.15
C LEU A 76 -1.08 13.67 -9.93
N THR A 77 0.05 12.96 -9.97
CA THR A 77 0.58 12.19 -8.83
C THR A 77 0.84 13.10 -7.62
N LEU A 78 1.40 14.29 -7.83
CA LEU A 78 1.61 15.28 -6.77
C LEU A 78 0.32 15.81 -6.16
N ILE A 79 -0.72 16.08 -6.97
CA ILE A 79 -2.05 16.43 -6.45
C ILE A 79 -2.60 15.29 -5.60
N HIS A 80 -2.53 14.04 -6.06
CA HIS A 80 -3.00 12.89 -5.28
C HIS A 80 -2.29 12.79 -3.93
N TYR A 81 -0.97 12.95 -3.89
CA TYR A 81 -0.21 12.96 -2.63
C TYR A 81 -0.59 14.14 -1.73
N THR A 82 -0.81 15.32 -2.31
CA THR A 82 -1.21 16.53 -1.57
C THR A 82 -2.60 16.39 -0.97
N VAL A 83 -3.59 15.95 -1.77
CA VAL A 83 -4.97 15.70 -1.31
C VAL A 83 -4.99 14.57 -0.27
N SER A 84 -4.21 13.51 -0.47
CA SER A 84 -4.10 12.43 0.52
C SER A 84 -3.53 12.94 1.84
N TRP A 85 -2.52 13.82 1.78
CA TRP A 85 -1.94 14.44 2.96
C TRP A 85 -2.93 15.36 3.68
N THR A 86 -3.64 16.25 2.95
CA THR A 86 -4.64 17.14 3.56
C THR A 86 -5.82 16.36 4.16
N LEU A 87 -6.30 15.31 3.47
CA LEU A 87 -7.36 14.45 3.97
C LEU A 87 -6.93 13.70 5.25
N MET A 88 -5.70 13.21 5.28
CA MET A 88 -5.14 12.56 6.45
C MET A 88 -4.94 13.55 7.61
N ALA A 89 -4.65 14.82 7.32
CA ALA A 89 -4.59 15.90 8.30
C ALA A 89 -5.97 16.17 8.92
N LEU A 90 -7.00 16.19 8.06
CA LEU A 90 -8.39 16.38 8.45
C LEU A 90 -8.87 15.24 9.36
N PHE A 91 -8.61 13.98 8.97
CA PHE A 91 -8.97 12.81 9.78
C PHE A 91 -8.21 12.75 11.11
N LYS A 92 -6.97 13.24 11.14
CA LYS A 92 -6.21 13.39 12.39
C LYS A 92 -6.84 14.46 13.29
N GLY A 93 -7.29 15.58 12.73
CA GLY A 93 -8.03 16.61 13.46
C GLY A 93 -9.37 16.12 14.02
N LEU A 94 -10.05 15.23 13.28
CA LEU A 94 -11.29 14.58 13.70
C LEU A 94 -11.08 13.41 14.69
N SER A 95 -9.84 13.13 15.11
CA SER A 95 -9.48 12.02 16.02
C SER A 95 -9.95 10.63 15.58
N TRP A 96 -10.27 10.43 14.30
CA TRP A 96 -10.69 9.15 13.74
C TRP A 96 -9.52 8.19 13.47
N LEU A 97 -8.28 8.66 13.61
CA LEU A 97 -7.10 7.88 13.34
C LEU A 97 -6.49 7.33 14.63
N PRO A 98 -6.10 6.04 14.67
CA PRO A 98 -5.43 5.47 15.82
C PRO A 98 -4.12 6.22 16.11
N ALA A 99 -3.89 6.50 17.39
CA ALA A 99 -2.74 7.27 17.85
C ALA A 99 -1.43 6.69 17.29
N SER A 100 -0.60 7.55 16.71
CA SER A 100 0.72 7.16 16.23
C SER A 100 1.56 6.66 17.43
N PRO A 101 2.23 5.50 17.33
CA PRO A 101 3.11 5.04 18.39
C PRO A 101 4.21 6.09 18.66
N PRO A 102 4.71 6.19 19.91
CA PRO A 102 5.63 7.24 20.30
C PRO A 102 6.91 7.20 19.45
N SER A 103 7.12 8.30 18.72
CA SER A 103 8.22 8.58 17.77
C SER A 103 9.65 8.48 18.33
N LYS A 104 9.84 8.05 19.59
CA LYS A 104 11.13 8.12 20.29
C LYS A 104 12.18 7.09 19.82
N SER A 105 11.80 6.08 19.04
CA SER A 105 12.70 4.95 18.69
C SER A 105 13.17 4.92 17.24
N THR A 106 12.55 5.66 16.31
CA THR A 106 12.84 5.50 14.88
C THR A 106 13.75 6.62 14.38
N PRO A 107 14.96 6.32 13.86
CA PRO A 107 15.89 7.35 13.41
C PRO A 107 15.31 8.14 12.24
N PHE A 108 15.37 9.48 12.33
CA PHE A 108 14.90 10.40 11.29
C PHE A 108 15.57 10.12 9.93
N SER A 109 16.83 9.67 9.93
CA SER A 109 17.57 9.25 8.74
C SER A 109 16.87 8.16 7.93
N SER A 110 16.27 7.14 8.60
CA SER A 110 15.57 6.06 7.90
C SER A 110 14.25 6.52 7.29
N LEU A 111 13.53 7.43 7.97
CA LEU A 111 12.30 8.03 7.43
C LEU A 111 12.60 8.92 6.21
N PHE A 112 13.69 9.67 6.27
CA PHE A 112 14.17 10.50 5.17
C PHE A 112 14.61 9.64 3.97
N SER A 113 15.41 8.61 4.21
CA SER A 113 15.82 7.65 3.18
C SER A 113 14.59 6.99 2.52
N LEU A 114 13.59 6.60 3.31
CA LEU A 114 12.35 6.05 2.79
C LEU A 114 11.61 7.04 1.88
N GLY A 115 11.42 8.28 2.33
CA GLY A 115 10.77 9.32 1.52
C GLY A 115 11.53 9.64 0.22
N PHE A 116 12.86 9.67 0.28
CA PHE A 116 13.71 9.86 -0.90
C PHE A 116 13.59 8.70 -1.91
N VAL A 117 13.73 7.46 -1.44
CA VAL A 117 13.62 6.26 -2.30
C VAL A 117 12.20 6.11 -2.86
N MET A 118 11.17 6.48 -2.09
CA MET A 118 9.78 6.57 -2.58
C MET A 118 9.63 7.56 -3.72
N ALA A 119 10.17 8.77 -3.58
CA ALA A 119 10.11 9.79 -4.62
C ALA A 119 10.87 9.35 -5.89
N LEU A 120 12.05 8.78 -5.73
CA LEU A 120 12.84 8.24 -6.84
C LEU A 120 12.11 7.11 -7.55
N SER A 121 11.60 6.12 -6.80
CA SER A 121 10.80 5.02 -7.32
C SER A 121 9.57 5.51 -8.09
N ASN A 122 8.85 6.49 -7.56
CA ASN A 122 7.65 7.02 -8.21
C ASN A 122 7.99 7.86 -9.45
N GLY A 123 9.05 8.67 -9.40
CA GLY A 123 9.52 9.42 -10.54
C GLY A 123 9.90 8.49 -11.68
N LEU A 124 10.77 7.52 -11.43
CA LEU A 124 11.20 6.55 -12.44
C LEU A 124 10.05 5.69 -12.96
N ALA A 125 9.06 5.34 -12.12
CA ALA A 125 7.86 4.63 -12.57
C ALA A 125 7.11 5.42 -13.65
N ASN A 126 6.90 6.71 -13.39
CA ASN A 126 6.18 7.60 -14.29
C ASN A 126 6.98 7.87 -15.58
N THR A 127 8.30 8.05 -15.48
CA THR A 127 9.17 8.14 -16.67
C THR A 127 9.17 6.85 -17.47
N SER A 128 9.19 5.69 -16.82
CA SER A 128 9.06 4.40 -17.49
C SER A 128 7.73 4.29 -18.24
N LEU A 129 6.63 4.75 -17.65
CA LEU A 129 5.31 4.77 -18.30
C LEU A 129 5.27 5.71 -19.51
N LYS A 130 6.03 6.80 -19.48
CA LYS A 130 6.09 7.77 -20.58
C LYS A 130 6.92 7.28 -21.77
N HIS A 131 7.99 6.52 -21.51
CA HIS A 131 8.93 6.07 -22.55
C HIS A 131 8.68 4.63 -23.03
N ASN A 132 7.83 3.86 -22.36
CA ASN A 132 7.48 2.49 -22.73
C ASN A 132 5.99 2.34 -23.04
N SER A 133 5.66 1.31 -23.82
CA SER A 133 4.29 0.87 -24.00
C SER A 133 3.67 0.42 -22.67
N VAL A 134 2.35 0.56 -22.56
CA VAL A 134 1.59 0.18 -21.36
C VAL A 134 1.77 -1.31 -21.04
N GLY A 135 1.88 -2.16 -22.07
CA GLY A 135 2.16 -3.59 -21.93
C GLY A 135 3.50 -3.86 -21.25
N PHE A 136 4.58 -3.26 -21.76
CA PHE A 136 5.91 -3.38 -21.18
C PHE A 136 5.97 -2.88 -19.72
N TYR A 137 5.33 -1.75 -19.42
CA TYR A 137 5.25 -1.25 -18.03
C TYR A 137 4.55 -2.25 -17.09
N GLN A 138 3.47 -2.90 -17.54
CA GLN A 138 2.77 -3.90 -16.75
C GLN A 138 3.67 -5.13 -16.49
N MET A 139 4.40 -5.59 -17.51
CA MET A 139 5.37 -6.67 -17.36
C MET A 139 6.49 -6.31 -16.38
N ALA A 140 7.05 -5.10 -16.49
CA ALA A 140 8.05 -4.60 -15.56
C ALA A 140 7.51 -4.55 -14.12
N LYS A 141 6.25 -4.12 -13.94
CA LYS A 141 5.59 -4.08 -12.63
C LYS A 141 5.39 -5.49 -12.03
N ILE A 142 5.09 -6.49 -12.87
CA ILE A 142 5.03 -7.90 -12.43
C ILE A 142 6.42 -8.38 -11.99
N ALA A 143 7.49 -7.98 -12.70
CA ALA A 143 8.88 -8.30 -12.38
C ALA A 143 9.43 -7.60 -11.12
N VAL A 144 8.80 -6.53 -10.63
CA VAL A 144 9.20 -5.88 -9.37
C VAL A 144 9.09 -6.84 -8.19
N THR A 145 8.02 -7.65 -8.12
CA THR A 145 7.78 -8.59 -7.02
C THR A 145 8.87 -9.67 -6.87
N PRO A 146 9.24 -10.44 -7.92
CA PRO A 146 10.34 -11.39 -7.82
C PRO A 146 11.66 -10.67 -7.53
N THR A 147 11.88 -9.47 -8.08
CA THR A 147 13.12 -8.71 -7.82
C THR A 147 13.23 -8.25 -6.37
N ILE A 148 12.13 -7.86 -5.71
CA ILE A 148 12.10 -7.59 -4.27
C ILE A 148 12.58 -8.80 -3.48
N VAL A 149 12.00 -9.97 -3.78
CA VAL A 149 12.30 -11.20 -3.07
C VAL A 149 13.76 -11.61 -3.28
N LEU A 150 14.28 -11.48 -4.50
CA LEU A 150 15.70 -11.71 -4.80
C LEU A 150 16.60 -10.71 -4.07
N THR A 151 16.20 -9.44 -4.02
CA THR A 151 16.95 -8.39 -3.32
C THR A 151 16.97 -8.65 -1.80
N GLU A 152 15.87 -9.09 -1.21
CA GLU A 152 15.82 -9.53 0.20
C GLU A 152 16.75 -10.72 0.47
N PHE A 153 16.87 -11.65 -0.47
CA PHE A 153 17.80 -12.78 -0.36
C PHE A 153 19.26 -12.33 -0.40
N ILE A 154 19.62 -11.55 -1.42
CA ILE A 154 21.01 -11.16 -1.69
C ILE A 154 21.50 -10.11 -0.68
N LEU A 155 20.75 -9.03 -0.46
CA LEU A 155 21.19 -7.91 0.38
C LEU A 155 20.93 -8.12 1.87
N PHE A 156 19.85 -8.82 2.23
CA PHE A 156 19.49 -9.04 3.64
C PHE A 156 19.77 -10.47 4.13
N GLY A 157 20.35 -11.33 3.28
CA GLY A 157 20.77 -12.69 3.65
C GLY A 157 19.63 -13.60 4.09
N LYS A 158 18.38 -13.25 3.78
CA LYS A 158 17.21 -13.95 4.32
C LYS A 158 16.97 -15.23 3.55
N THR A 159 17.09 -16.39 4.19
CA THR A 159 16.94 -17.71 3.53
C THR A 159 15.56 -17.86 2.89
N ILE A 160 15.54 -18.09 1.59
CA ILE A 160 14.32 -18.30 0.81
C ILE A 160 14.04 -19.80 0.66
N SER A 161 12.78 -20.19 0.84
CA SER A 161 12.31 -21.55 0.57
C SER A 161 12.37 -21.86 -0.93
N TYR A 162 12.77 -23.07 -1.30
CA TYR A 162 12.87 -23.54 -2.69
C TYR A 162 11.62 -23.22 -3.53
N ASN A 163 10.41 -23.36 -2.96
CA ASN A 163 9.15 -23.06 -3.65
C ASN A 163 9.05 -21.60 -4.14
N LYS A 164 9.61 -20.65 -3.37
CA LYS A 164 9.64 -19.23 -3.77
C LYS A 164 10.62 -19.02 -4.92
N VAL A 165 11.80 -19.66 -4.87
CA VAL A 165 12.79 -19.57 -5.95
C VAL A 165 12.21 -20.10 -7.27
N MET A 166 11.50 -21.23 -7.22
CA MET A 166 10.84 -21.81 -8.39
C MET A 166 9.74 -20.89 -8.93
N ALA A 167 8.91 -20.29 -8.05
CA ALA A 167 7.90 -19.31 -8.46
C ALA A 167 8.54 -18.05 -9.08
N LEU A 168 9.64 -17.54 -8.52
CA LEU A 168 10.39 -16.43 -9.09
C LEU A 168 10.90 -16.77 -10.50
N ALA A 169 11.51 -17.95 -10.67
CA ALA A 169 12.04 -18.39 -11.95
C ALA A 169 10.94 -18.46 -13.03
N ILE A 170 9.77 -19.03 -12.71
CA ILE A 170 8.62 -19.09 -13.63
C ILE A 170 8.16 -17.69 -14.03
N VAL A 171 8.03 -16.77 -13.07
CA VAL A 171 7.63 -15.38 -13.35
C VAL A 171 8.67 -14.67 -14.22
N SER A 172 9.96 -14.84 -13.92
CA SER A 172 11.05 -14.26 -14.71
C SER A 172 11.05 -14.76 -16.15
N VAL A 173 10.81 -16.05 -16.38
CA VAL A 173 10.68 -16.63 -17.74
C VAL A 173 9.46 -16.02 -18.44
N GLY A 174 8.31 -15.93 -17.77
CA GLY A 174 7.11 -15.32 -18.34
C GLY A 174 7.33 -13.88 -18.78
N VAL A 175 8.01 -13.08 -17.96
CA VAL A 175 8.38 -11.69 -18.30
C VAL A 175 9.36 -11.65 -19.47
N ALA A 176 10.37 -12.53 -19.50
CA ALA A 176 11.35 -12.57 -20.58
C ALA A 176 10.72 -12.93 -21.93
N VAL A 177 9.88 -13.96 -21.97
CA VAL A 177 9.14 -14.37 -23.19
C VAL A 177 8.26 -13.23 -23.65
N ALA A 178 7.48 -12.65 -22.74
CA ALA A 178 6.55 -11.58 -23.08
C ALA A 178 7.27 -10.30 -23.55
N THR A 179 8.49 -10.04 -23.06
CA THR A 179 9.36 -8.95 -23.53
C THR A 179 9.88 -9.20 -24.96
N VAL A 180 10.28 -10.43 -25.30
CA VAL A 180 10.78 -10.78 -26.65
C VAL A 180 9.65 -10.75 -27.68
N THR A 181 8.41 -11.04 -27.28
CA THR A 181 7.24 -11.00 -28.16
C THR A 181 6.63 -9.60 -28.30
N ASP A 182 7.11 -8.61 -27.54
CA ASP A 182 6.58 -7.25 -27.57
C ASP A 182 7.04 -6.52 -28.85
N LEU A 183 6.10 -6.16 -29.71
CA LEU A 183 6.36 -5.51 -31.00
C LEU A 183 6.83 -4.04 -30.84
N GLU A 184 6.61 -3.43 -29.67
CA GLU A 184 7.00 -2.05 -29.35
C GLU A 184 8.20 -1.99 -28.37
N PHE A 185 9.10 -2.98 -28.42
CA PHE A 185 10.23 -3.03 -27.51
C PHE A 185 11.22 -1.86 -27.72
N ASN A 186 11.33 -0.99 -26.71
CA ASN A 186 12.28 0.11 -26.69
C ASN A 186 13.40 -0.17 -25.68
N VAL A 187 14.64 -0.35 -26.16
CA VAL A 187 15.83 -0.62 -25.32
C VAL A 187 16.04 0.48 -24.28
N PHE A 188 15.82 1.76 -24.66
CA PHE A 188 15.97 2.88 -23.73
C PHE A 188 14.96 2.80 -22.58
N GLY A 189 13.72 2.48 -22.91
CA GLY A 189 12.68 2.29 -21.92
C GLY A 189 12.87 1.02 -21.07
N ALA A 190 13.48 -0.03 -21.61
CA ALA A 190 13.90 -1.21 -20.85
C ALA A 190 14.99 -0.87 -19.82
N CYS A 191 15.99 -0.05 -20.19
CA CYS A 191 16.98 0.46 -19.24
C CYS A 191 16.34 1.28 -18.12
N ILE A 192 15.36 2.14 -18.44
CA ILE A 192 14.60 2.90 -17.44
C ILE A 192 13.82 1.95 -16.51
N ALA A 193 13.20 0.90 -17.04
CA ALA A 193 12.47 -0.07 -16.23
C ALA A 193 13.40 -0.85 -15.28
N ILE A 194 14.58 -1.27 -15.74
CA ILE A 194 15.59 -1.90 -14.87
C ILE A 194 16.06 -0.92 -13.78
N ALA A 195 16.34 0.33 -14.15
CA ALA A 195 16.72 1.38 -13.21
C ALA A 195 15.60 1.70 -12.21
N TRP A 196 14.33 1.53 -12.59
CA TRP A 196 13.16 1.72 -11.73
C TRP A 196 12.95 0.58 -10.73
N ILE A 197 13.24 -0.66 -11.12
CA ILE A 197 13.01 -1.86 -10.31
C ILE A 197 13.84 -1.82 -9.02
N VAL A 198 15.10 -1.36 -9.08
CA VAL A 198 16.01 -1.31 -7.93
C VAL A 198 15.48 -0.40 -6.79
N PRO A 199 15.21 0.90 -7.00
CA PRO A 199 14.63 1.75 -5.96
C PRO A 199 13.23 1.31 -5.55
N SER A 200 12.43 0.72 -6.45
CA SER A 200 11.14 0.13 -6.08
C SER A 200 11.28 -1.02 -5.09
N ALA A 201 12.29 -1.87 -5.28
CA ALA A 201 12.55 -2.98 -4.38
C ALA A 201 13.00 -2.49 -3.00
N VAL A 202 13.98 -1.57 -2.98
CA VAL A 202 14.47 -0.95 -1.74
C VAL A 202 13.34 -0.24 -1.00
N ASN A 203 12.48 0.50 -1.70
CA ASN A 203 11.32 1.17 -1.13
C ASN A 203 10.41 0.18 -0.37
N LYS A 204 10.00 -0.91 -1.03
CA LYS A 204 9.10 -1.90 -0.40
C LYS A 204 9.74 -2.59 0.81
N ILE A 205 11.03 -2.92 0.72
CA ILE A 205 11.76 -3.58 1.81
C ILE A 205 11.91 -2.64 3.00
N LEU A 206 12.33 -1.39 2.77
CA LEU A 206 12.51 -0.38 3.81
C LEU A 206 11.18 -0.04 4.48
N TRP A 207 10.10 0.07 3.70
CA TRP A 207 8.74 0.22 4.21
C TRP A 207 8.36 -0.93 5.14
N SER A 208 8.53 -2.17 4.67
CA SER A 208 8.19 -3.38 5.45
C SER A 208 9.00 -3.47 6.74
N ASN A 209 10.31 -3.24 6.66
CA ASN A 209 11.21 -3.26 7.82
C ASN A 209 10.82 -2.21 8.86
N LEU A 210 10.55 -0.96 8.45
CA LEU A 210 10.14 0.10 9.38
C LEU A 210 8.78 -0.17 10.02
N GLN A 211 7.85 -0.74 9.25
CA GLN A 211 6.55 -1.15 9.76
C GLN A 211 6.66 -2.28 10.80
N GLN A 212 7.53 -3.27 10.55
CA GLN A 212 7.74 -4.41 11.45
C GLN A 212 8.59 -4.07 12.69
N GLN A 213 9.71 -3.36 12.52
CA GLN A 213 10.66 -3.10 13.61
C GLN A 213 10.14 -2.10 14.63
N SER A 214 9.38 -1.10 14.19
CA SER A 214 8.95 0.00 15.07
C SER A 214 7.44 -0.01 15.35
N ASN A 215 6.74 -1.12 15.06
CA ASN A 215 5.28 -1.29 15.25
C ASN A 215 4.45 -0.10 14.71
N TRP A 216 4.93 0.58 13.65
CA TRP A 216 4.20 1.70 13.09
C TRP A 216 2.93 1.21 12.41
N THR A 217 1.83 1.88 12.68
CA THR A 217 0.67 1.83 11.80
C THR A 217 1.07 2.37 10.42
N ALA A 218 0.68 1.68 9.35
CA ALA A 218 0.98 2.09 7.97
C ALA A 218 0.61 3.56 7.72
N LEU A 219 -0.53 3.99 8.26
CA LEU A 219 -1.01 5.36 8.15
C LEU A 219 -0.10 6.38 8.84
N ALA A 220 0.46 6.05 10.00
CA ALA A 220 1.38 6.92 10.73
C ALA A 220 2.73 7.05 9.99
N LEU A 221 3.20 5.96 9.36
CA LEU A 221 4.37 5.97 8.50
C LEU A 221 4.12 6.81 7.24
N MET A 222 2.96 6.67 6.60
CA MET A 222 2.54 7.50 5.46
C MET A 222 2.51 8.98 5.83
N TRP A 223 1.97 9.35 6.99
CA TRP A 223 1.91 10.74 7.43
C TRP A 223 3.31 11.39 7.52
N LYS A 224 4.30 10.64 7.99
CA LYS A 224 5.68 11.14 8.15
C LYS A 224 6.48 11.14 6.83
N THR A 225 6.22 10.19 5.94
CA THR A 225 6.97 10.00 4.69
C THR A 225 6.40 10.81 3.53
N THR A 226 5.07 11.01 3.48
CA THR A 226 4.38 11.79 2.44
C THR A 226 4.96 13.20 2.24
N PRO A 227 5.16 14.06 3.27
CA PRO A 227 5.68 15.40 3.05
C PRO A 227 7.12 15.40 2.48
N ILE A 228 7.95 14.45 2.93
CA ILE A 228 9.31 14.25 2.42
C ILE A 228 9.25 13.81 0.95
N THR A 229 8.35 12.90 0.63
CA THR A 229 8.12 12.40 -0.74
C THR A 229 7.64 13.51 -1.66
N ILE A 230 6.69 14.35 -1.22
CA ILE A 230 6.20 15.50 -1.98
C ILE A 230 7.35 16.47 -2.28
N PHE A 231 8.17 16.79 -1.27
CA PHE A 231 9.31 17.70 -1.44
C PHE A 231 10.29 17.19 -2.51
N PHE A 232 10.69 15.92 -2.43
CA PHE A 232 11.60 15.34 -3.43
C PHE A 232 10.96 15.16 -4.80
N LEU A 233 9.68 14.78 -4.84
CA LEU A 233 8.96 14.61 -6.11
C LEU A 233 8.74 15.96 -6.81
N LEU A 234 8.54 17.04 -6.04
CA LEU A 234 8.48 18.41 -6.55
C LEU A 234 9.85 18.89 -7.06
N ALA A 235 10.94 18.54 -6.36
CA ALA A 235 12.30 18.83 -6.83
C ALA A 235 12.66 18.04 -8.10
N LEU A 236 12.14 16.82 -8.24
CA LEU A 236 12.31 15.97 -9.43
C LEU A 236 11.37 16.38 -10.58
N MET A 237 10.25 17.05 -10.30
CA MET A 237 9.25 17.47 -11.30
C MET A 237 9.86 18.16 -12.54
N PRO A 238 10.78 19.15 -12.43
CA PRO A 238 11.33 19.85 -13.59
C PRO A 238 12.20 18.98 -14.49
N TRP A 239 12.70 17.86 -13.97
CA TRP A 239 13.58 16.95 -14.69
C TRP A 239 12.82 15.80 -15.38
N LEU A 240 11.67 15.39 -14.84
CA LEU A 240 10.89 14.28 -15.38
C LEU A 240 9.69 14.74 -16.23
N ASP A 241 9.10 15.91 -15.96
CA ASP A 241 8.10 16.55 -16.81
C ASP A 241 8.73 17.70 -17.62
N PRO A 242 8.46 17.80 -18.92
CA PRO A 242 8.92 18.92 -19.73
C PRO A 242 8.30 20.22 -19.19
N PRO A 243 8.99 21.37 -19.34
CA PRO A 243 8.65 22.65 -18.70
C PRO A 243 7.41 23.34 -19.30
N GLY A 244 6.34 22.59 -19.58
CA GLY A 244 5.06 23.09 -20.10
C GLY A 244 3.94 23.19 -19.05
N VAL A 245 4.17 22.75 -17.81
CA VAL A 245 3.17 22.79 -16.72
C VAL A 245 2.77 24.23 -16.35
N LEU A 246 3.73 25.16 -16.42
CA LEU A 246 3.50 26.58 -16.13
C LEU A 246 2.94 27.37 -17.33
N SER A 247 2.91 26.77 -18.52
CA SER A 247 2.39 27.38 -19.75
C SER A 247 1.06 26.78 -20.20
N PHE A 248 0.43 25.92 -19.40
CA PHE A 248 -0.88 25.38 -19.72
C PHE A 248 -1.92 26.48 -19.56
N GLN A 249 -2.50 26.94 -20.68
CA GLN A 249 -3.62 27.87 -20.66
C GLN A 249 -4.83 27.15 -20.06
N TRP A 250 -5.18 27.53 -18.83
CA TRP A 250 -6.44 27.13 -18.20
C TRP A 250 -7.58 27.88 -18.89
N ASP A 251 -7.93 27.45 -20.09
CA ASP A 251 -9.06 28.01 -20.80
C ASP A 251 -10.34 27.37 -20.24
N VAL A 252 -10.93 28.04 -19.26
CA VAL A 252 -12.19 27.65 -18.59
C VAL A 252 -13.39 27.79 -19.55
N SER A 253 -13.18 28.27 -20.78
CA SER A 253 -14.25 28.68 -21.71
C SER A 253 -14.94 27.57 -22.51
N ASN A 254 -14.49 26.31 -22.45
CA ASN A 254 -15.07 25.24 -23.31
C ASN A 254 -15.86 24.15 -22.55
N SER A 255 -16.35 24.48 -21.35
CA SER A 255 -17.40 23.69 -20.71
C SER A 255 -18.77 24.30 -21.03
N SER A 256 -19.27 24.02 -22.23
CA SER A 256 -20.70 24.12 -22.58
C SER A 256 -21.07 22.94 -23.47
#